data_AF-A0A3D3B5M7-F1
#
_entry.id   AF-A0A3D3B5M7-F1
#
_cell.length_a   1.000
_cell.length_b   1.000
_cell.length_c   1.000
_cell.angle_alpha   90.00
_cell.angle_beta   90.00
_cell.angle_gamma   90.00
#
_symmetry.space_group_name_H-M   'P 1'
#
loop_
_entity.id
_entity.type
_entity.pdbx_description
1 polymer ?
#
loop_
_entity_poly.entity_id
_entity_poly.type
_entity_poly.pdbx_seq_one_letter_code
_entity_poly.pdbx_strand_id
1 'polypeptide(L)' 'MTADRKSEAREKFLLGGIVVRAGLSNADRAFLLGGLLEMTQVVPGTAEHRRLCDIGELAFRAAASDGSFEGIAEAAE' A
#
# COMPACT_ATOMS: atom_id res chain seq x y z
N MET A 1 -23.02 12.38 4.12
CA MET A 1 -21.95 13.40 4.25
C MET A 1 -20.86 13.05 5.28
N THR A 2 -21.13 12.34 6.39
CA THR A 2 -20.08 11.91 7.36
C THR A 2 -19.48 10.55 7.04
N ALA A 3 -20.25 9.62 6.46
CA ALA A 3 -19.77 8.30 6.06
C ALA A 3 -18.69 8.36 4.96
N ASP A 4 -18.88 9.22 3.96
CA ASP A 4 -17.93 9.38 2.83
C ASP A 4 -16.54 9.88 3.30
N ARG A 5 -16.52 10.77 4.30
CA ARG A 5 -15.25 11.26 4.86
C ARG A 5 -14.48 10.17 5.61
N LYS A 6 -15.20 9.24 6.26
CA LYS A 6 -14.59 8.13 6.99
C LYS A 6 -13.98 7.11 6.02
N SER A 7 -14.61 6.84 4.87
CA SER A 7 -14.05 5.96 3.85
C SER A 7 -12.82 6.57 3.17
N GLU A 8 -12.85 7.86 2.83
CA GLU A 8 -11.70 8.54 2.20
C GLU A 8 -10.46 8.55 3.10
N ALA A 9 -10.65 8.80 4.40
CA ALA A 9 -9.53 8.79 5.35
C ALA A 9 -8.93 7.39 5.48
N ARG A 10 -9.77 6.35 5.53
CA ARG A 10 -9.31 4.95 5.58
C ARG A 10 -8.57 4.56 4.32
N GLU A 11 -9.05 4.95 3.15
CA GLU A 11 -8.40 4.65 1.87
C GLU A 11 -7.01 5.29 1.79
N LYS A 12 -6.90 6.58 2.10
CA LYS A 12 -5.61 7.29 2.15
C LYS A 12 -4.65 6.67 3.17
N PHE A 13 -5.17 6.22 4.31
CA PHE A 13 -4.37 5.52 5.32
C PHE A 13 -3.84 4.19 4.80
N LEU A 14 -4.68 3.37 4.15
CA LEU A 14 -4.26 2.09 3.57
C LEU A 14 -3.19 2.28 2.50
N LEU A 15 -3.37 3.27 1.60
CA LEU A 15 -2.38 3.61 0.58
C LEU A 15 -1.05 4.06 1.21
N GLY A 16 -1.11 4.89 2.26
CA GLY A 16 0.09 5.27 3.03
C GLY A 16 0.78 4.07 3.69
N GLY A 17 0.01 3.10 4.19
CA GLY A 17 0.52 1.87 4.78
C GLY A 17 1.34 1.01 3.80
N ILE A 18 1.04 1.05 2.50
CA ILE A 18 1.81 0.34 1.47
C ILE A 18 3.22 0.93 1.36
N VAL A 19 3.33 2.26 1.37
CA VAL A 19 4.63 2.96 1.29
C VAL A 19 5.51 2.64 2.49
N VAL A 20 4.92 2.63 3.70
CA VAL A 20 5.63 2.27 4.93
C VAL A 20 6.14 0.84 4.88
N ARG A 21 5.28 -0.10 4.45
CA ARG A 21 5.64 -1.53 4.31
C ARG A 21 6.76 -1.75 3.30
N ALA A 22 6.81 -0.96 2.23
CA ALA A 22 7.90 -1.00 1.26
C ALA A 22 9.23 -0.42 1.79
N GLY A 23 9.29 0.07 3.04
CA GLY A 23 10.47 0.69 3.62
C GLY A 23 10.75 2.09 3.08
N LEU A 24 9.74 2.74 2.48
CA LEU A 24 9.90 4.01 1.77
C LEU A 24 9.35 5.21 2.53
N SER A 25 9.14 5.10 3.84
CA SER A 25 8.59 6.18 4.68
C SER A 25 9.37 7.50 4.62
N ASN A 26 10.67 7.41 4.34
CA ASN A 26 11.57 8.57 4.24
C ASN A 26 11.91 8.95 2.78
N ALA A 27 11.29 8.28 1.80
CA ALA A 27 11.52 8.59 0.40
C ALA A 27 10.89 9.94 0.02
N ASP A 28 11.50 10.61 -0.96
CA ASP A 28 10.94 11.84 -1.52
C ASP A 28 9.56 11.59 -2.15
N ARG A 29 8.64 12.54 -1.97
CA ARG A 29 7.26 12.39 -2.43
C ARG A 29 7.13 12.43 -3.96
N ALA A 30 7.97 13.22 -4.63
CA ALA A 30 7.98 13.26 -6.09
C ALA A 30 8.55 11.95 -6.65
N PHE A 31 9.57 11.38 -6.01
CA PHE A 31 10.07 10.05 -6.35
C PHE A 31 8.98 8.97 -6.23
N LEU A 32 8.25 8.94 -5.11
CA LEU A 32 7.14 7.98 -4.92
C LEU A 32 6.06 8.15 -5.98
N LEU A 33 5.61 9.38 -6.22
CA LEU A 33 4.57 9.65 -7.23
C LEU A 33 5.05 9.30 -8.63
N GLY A 34 6.30 9.60 -8.98
CA GLY A 34 6.90 9.24 -10.27
C GLY A 34 6.89 7.73 -10.52
N GLY A 35 7.33 6.94 -9.54
CA GLY A 35 7.28 5.48 -9.65
C GLY A 35 5.86 4.91 -9.75
N LEU A 36 4.90 5.48 -9.00
CA LEU A 36 3.49 5.12 -9.12
C LEU A 36 2.93 5.43 -10.52
N LEU A 37 3.32 6.57 -11.10
CA LEU A 37 2.92 6.94 -12.47
C LEU A 37 3.52 6.01 -13.52
N GLU A 38 4.77 5.56 -13.37
CA GLU A 38 5.33 4.52 -14.24
C GLU A 38 4.53 3.22 -14.16
N MET A 39 4.10 2.82 -12.95
CA MET A 39 3.27 1.63 -12.78
C MET A 39 1.91 1.71 -13.49
N THR A 40 1.37 2.91 -13.73
CA THR A 40 0.12 3.06 -14.50
C THR A 40 0.25 2.63 -15.96
N GLN A 41 1.48 2.56 -16.48
CA GLN A 41 1.75 2.12 -17.86
C GLN A 41 1.81 0.58 -17.97
N VAL A 42 1.88 -0.13 -16.84
CA VAL A 42 1.94 -1.59 -16.81
C VAL A 42 0.56 -2.16 -17.14
N VAL A 43 0.46 -2.87 -18.26
CA VAL A 43 -0.81 -3.44 -18.74
C VAL A 43 -1.21 -4.63 -17.84
N PRO A 44 -2.46 -4.66 -17.31
CA PRO A 44 -2.95 -5.78 -16.53
C PRO A 44 -2.87 -7.12 -17.27
N GLY A 45 -2.51 -8.18 -16.54
CA GLY A 45 -2.41 -9.54 -17.09
C GLY A 45 -1.10 -9.87 -17.81
N THR A 46 -0.23 -8.87 -18.02
CA THR A 46 1.14 -9.10 -18.52
C THR A 46 2.01 -9.83 -17.48
N ALA A 47 3.14 -10.37 -17.94
CA ALA A 47 4.12 -10.98 -17.05
C ALA A 47 4.67 -9.98 -16.02
N GLU A 48 4.87 -8.72 -16.43
CA GLU A 48 5.33 -7.65 -15.56
C GLU A 48 4.30 -7.34 -14.47
N HIS A 49 3.02 -7.14 -14.84
CA HIS A 49 1.95 -6.94 -13.87
C HIS A 49 1.89 -8.08 -12.85
N ARG A 50 1.92 -9.34 -13.31
CA ARG A 50 1.92 -10.51 -12.42
C ARG A 50 3.13 -10.54 -11.49
N ARG A 51 4.33 -10.29 -12.01
CA ARG A 51 5.55 -10.22 -11.19
C ARG A 51 5.42 -9.18 -10.08
N LEU A 52 4.90 -7.99 -10.39
CA LEU A 52 4.70 -6.93 -9.38
C LEU A 52 3.68 -7.36 -8.31
N CYS A 53 2.58 -8.00 -8.72
CA CYS A 53 1.61 -8.59 -7.79
C CYS A 53 2.25 -9.65 -6.88
N ASP A 54 3.01 -10.59 -7.45
CA ASP A 54 3.64 -11.69 -6.70
C ASP A 54 4.62 -11.16 -5.64
N ILE A 55 5.44 -10.17 -5.99
CA ILE A 55 6.35 -9.50 -5.04
C ILE A 55 5.56 -8.80 -3.93
N GLY A 56 4.48 -8.09 -4.30
CA GLY A 56 3.60 -7.42 -3.35
C GLY A 56 2.96 -8.40 -2.37
N GLU A 57 2.40 -9.51 -2.86
CA GLU A 57 1.81 -10.55 -2.02
C GLU A 57 2.80 -11.14 -1.02
N LEU A 58 4.03 -11.42 -1.46
CA LEU A 58 5.09 -11.91 -0.58
C LEU A 58 5.41 -10.90 0.52
N ALA A 59 5.54 -9.61 0.19
CA ALA A 59 5.77 -8.56 1.17
C ALA A 59 4.59 -8.39 2.15
N PHE A 60 3.36 -8.63 1.69
CA PHE A 60 2.19 -8.63 2.56
C PHE A 60 2.20 -9.80 3.55
N ARG A 61 2.55 -11.01 3.09
CA ARG A 61 2.63 -12.24 3.91
C ARG A 61 3.77 -12.22 4.91
N ALA A 62 4.95 -11.71 4.51
CA ALA A 62 6.13 -11.63 5.38
C ALA A 62 5.83 -10.82 6.65
N ALA A 63 5.26 -9.62 6.51
CA ALA A 63 4.97 -8.79 7.69
C ALA A 63 3.79 -9.30 8.54
N ALA A 64 2.98 -10.26 8.05
CA ALA A 64 1.99 -10.94 8.90
C ALA A 64 2.64 -11.99 9.81
N SER A 65 3.81 -12.51 9.41
CA SER A 65 4.57 -13.51 10.18
C SER A 65 5.50 -12.85 11.21
N ASP A 66 5.96 -11.63 10.94
CA ASP A 66 6.87 -10.87 11.80
C ASP A 66 6.19 -10.14 12.98
N GLY A 67 4.90 -10.38 13.23
CA GLY A 67 4.15 -9.83 14.37
C GLY A 67 4.07 -8.29 14.45
N SER A 68 4.72 -7.58 13.53
CA SER A 68 4.90 -6.12 13.55
C SER A 68 3.69 -5.37 12.98
N PHE A 69 2.52 -6.01 12.99
CA PHE A 69 1.24 -5.38 12.71
C PHE A 69 0.49 -5.13 14.01
N GLU A 70 1.15 -4.47 14.97
CA GLU A 70 0.44 -3.82 16.07
C GLU A 70 -0.34 -2.62 15.52
N GLY A 71 -1.67 -2.78 15.50
CA GLY A 71 -2.60 -1.66 15.60
C GLY A 71 -3.21 -1.10 14.31
N ILE A 72 -4.01 -1.89 13.58
CA ILE A 72 -4.98 -1.29 12.64
C ILE A 72 -6.42 -1.82 12.76
N ALA A 73 -6.79 -2.38 13.91
CA ALA A 73 -8.13 -2.87 14.18
C ALA A 73 -8.66 -2.56 15.59
N GLU A 74 -8.31 -1.41 16.18
CA GLU A 74 -8.93 -0.98 17.45
C GLU A 74 -9.26 0.51 17.43
N ALA A 75 -10.45 0.83 16.91
CA ALA A 75 -11.16 2.10 17.11
C ALA A 75 -12.63 1.91 16.72
N ALA A 76 -13.27 0.94 17.37
CA ALA A 76 -14.72 0.75 17.35
C ALA A 76 -15.18 0.28 18.73
N GLU A 77 -15.00 1.13 19.74
CA GLU A 77 -15.97 1.36 20.80
C GLU A 77 -16.21 2.87 20.91
#